data_AF-A0A817UF50-F1
#
_entry.id   AF-A0A817UF50-F1
#
_cell.length_a   1.000
_cell.length_b   1.000
_cell.length_c   1.000
_cell.angle_alpha   90.00
_cell.angle_beta   90.00
_cell.angle_gamma   90.00
#
_symmetry.space_group_name_H-M   'P 1'
#
loop_
_entity.id
_entity.type
_entity.pdbx_description
1 polymer ?
#
loop_
_entity_poly.entity_id
_entity_poly.type
_entity_poly.pdbx_seq_one_letter_code
_entity_poly.pdbx_strand_id
1 'polypeptide(L)'
;MDLLGLGSKVDIEFLLDPQGQRKQIEVKLDDSSNKRVLQYIYYDGEDVGGTVQIKLKKNSKVEHQGIRLEFIGQIGLLPTEEAILKRLSTYPSVEGIILTNEEGQLDYTSLDNNVTFMITPKLLAFAEMARSAIRDLCPTDNLISLRLRTRQKEVMVVAPKDGIKVIAIQKINLPPQSIQPEKEYNDNF
;
A
#
# COMPACT_ATOMS: atom_id res chain seq x y z
N MET A 1 -19.75 -9.70 -2.95
CA MET A 1 -20.49 -8.58 -2.36
C MET A 1 -21.13 -7.82 -3.49
N ASP A 2 -22.44 -7.64 -3.46
CA ASP A 2 -23.08 -6.52 -4.15
C ASP A 2 -22.74 -5.27 -3.32
N LEU A 3 -21.64 -4.58 -3.65
CA LEU A 3 -21.37 -3.28 -3.06
C LEU A 3 -22.10 -2.21 -3.88
N LEU A 4 -23.42 -2.18 -3.67
CA LEU A 4 -24.37 -1.12 -3.99
C LEU A 4 -24.62 -0.82 -5.47
N GLY A 5 -25.40 -1.74 -6.07
CA GLY A 5 -26.22 -1.47 -7.24
C GLY A 5 -27.40 -0.54 -6.95
N LEU A 6 -27.13 0.74 -6.76
CA LEU A 6 -28.11 1.81 -7.04
C LEU A 6 -27.45 2.82 -8.01
N GLY A 7 -27.16 2.36 -9.23
CA GLY A 7 -26.78 3.26 -10.35
C GLY A 7 -25.61 2.79 -11.22
N SER A 8 -24.88 1.74 -10.87
CA SER A 8 -23.74 1.29 -11.67
C SER A 8 -24.19 0.61 -12.96
N LYS A 9 -23.84 1.24 -14.08
CA LYS A 9 -23.95 0.72 -15.46
C LYS A 9 -22.93 -0.40 -15.76
N VAL A 10 -22.18 -0.83 -14.75
CA VAL A 10 -20.95 -1.61 -14.89
C VAL A 10 -20.94 -2.70 -13.84
N ASP A 11 -20.71 -3.93 -14.27
CA ASP A 11 -20.38 -5.07 -13.43
C ASP A 11 -18.87 -5.35 -13.54
N ILE A 12 -18.19 -5.48 -12.40
CA ILE A 12 -16.73 -5.70 -12.34
C ILE A 12 -16.47 -7.04 -11.65
N GLU A 13 -15.63 -7.87 -12.28
CA GLU A 13 -15.28 -9.21 -11.81
C GLU A 13 -13.76 -9.36 -11.81
N PHE A 14 -13.20 -9.86 -10.70
CA PHE A 14 -11.77 -10.13 -10.55
C PHE A 14 -11.52 -11.62 -10.72
N LEU A 15 -10.69 -11.98 -11.70
CA LEU A 15 -10.29 -13.35 -11.99
C LEU A 15 -8.80 -13.47 -11.68
N LEU A 16 -8.49 -13.91 -10.46
CA LEU A 16 -7.10 -14.14 -10.06
C LEU A 16 -6.54 -15.38 -10.77
N ASP A 17 -5.30 -15.29 -11.24
CA ASP A 17 -4.65 -16.37 -11.95
C ASP A 17 -4.32 -17.51 -10.98
N PRO A 18 -4.83 -18.73 -11.22
CA PRO A 18 -4.66 -19.84 -10.29
C PRO A 18 -3.23 -20.38 -10.20
N GLN A 19 -2.30 -19.95 -11.08
CA GLN A 19 -0.91 -20.43 -11.19
C GLN A 19 -0.75 -21.88 -10.67
N GLY A 20 -1.24 -22.88 -11.41
CA GLY A 20 -1.15 -24.31 -11.04
C GLY A 20 -2.34 -24.85 -10.22
N GLN A 21 -2.10 -25.88 -9.38
CA GLN A 21 -3.09 -26.51 -8.47
C GLN A 21 -3.13 -25.79 -7.12
N ARG A 22 -3.50 -24.50 -7.08
CA ARG A 22 -3.55 -23.75 -5.82
C ARG A 22 -4.65 -24.25 -4.88
N LYS A 23 -4.32 -24.28 -3.58
CA LYS A 23 -5.29 -24.53 -2.51
C LYS A 23 -6.29 -23.39 -2.46
N GLN A 24 -7.57 -23.74 -2.38
CA GLN A 24 -8.66 -22.79 -2.19
C GLN A 24 -9.19 -22.83 -0.75
N ILE A 25 -9.69 -21.71 -0.28
CA ILE A 25 -10.44 -21.60 0.97
C ILE A 25 -11.80 -20.97 0.72
N GLU A 26 -12.75 -21.33 1.58
CA GLU A 26 -14.06 -20.71 1.62
C GLU A 26 -13.98 -19.41 2.44
N VAL A 27 -14.29 -18.28 1.80
CA VAL A 27 -14.27 -16.94 2.40
C VAL A 27 -15.69 -16.42 2.48
N LYS A 28 -16.10 -15.96 3.67
CA LYS A 28 -17.36 -15.25 3.87
C LYS A 28 -17.19 -13.81 3.36
N LEU A 29 -18.01 -13.39 2.39
CA LEU A 29 -17.84 -12.10 1.73
C LEU A 29 -18.41 -10.92 2.53
N ASP A 30 -19.46 -11.12 3.31
CA ASP A 30 -20.13 -10.05 4.04
C ASP A 30 -20.72 -10.66 5.31
N ASP A 31 -20.64 -9.96 6.43
CA ASP A 31 -21.19 -10.43 7.69
C ASP A 31 -22.70 -10.61 7.68
N SER A 32 -23.40 -9.80 6.88
CA SER A 32 -24.86 -9.78 6.73
C SER A 32 -25.40 -10.83 5.75
N SER A 33 -24.55 -11.36 4.85
CA SER A 33 -24.94 -12.38 3.88
C SER A 33 -24.27 -13.71 4.22
N ASN A 34 -25.02 -14.82 4.19
CA ASN A 34 -24.42 -16.15 4.34
C ASN A 34 -23.68 -16.61 3.05
N LYS A 35 -23.29 -15.65 2.20
CA LYS A 35 -22.66 -15.88 0.89
C LYS A 35 -21.17 -16.14 1.09
N ARG A 36 -20.77 -17.36 0.71
CA ARG A 36 -19.41 -17.84 0.77
C ARG A 36 -18.87 -18.03 -0.65
N VAL A 37 -17.58 -17.77 -0.85
CA VAL A 37 -16.90 -17.97 -2.14
C VAL A 37 -15.57 -18.68 -1.93
N LEU A 38 -15.17 -19.50 -2.91
CA LEU A 38 -13.86 -20.11 -2.94
C LEU A 38 -12.84 -19.10 -3.49
N GLN A 39 -11.74 -18.92 -2.77
CA GLN A 39 -10.63 -18.04 -3.16
C GLN A 39 -9.30 -18.78 -3.06
N TYR A 40 -8.35 -18.43 -3.91
CA TYR A 40 -7.01 -19.02 -3.91
C TYR A 40 -6.17 -18.49 -2.74
N ILE A 41 -5.37 -19.37 -2.13
CA ILE A 41 -4.31 -18.98 -1.20
C ILE A 41 -3.04 -18.66 -1.98
N TYR A 42 -2.41 -17.54 -1.63
CA TYR A 42 -1.07 -17.15 -2.05
C TYR A 42 -0.14 -17.13 -0.83
N TYR A 43 1.05 -17.67 -0.98
CA TYR A 43 2.10 -17.74 0.03
C TYR A 43 3.15 -16.64 -0.20
N ASP A 44 4.01 -16.42 0.80
CA ASP A 44 5.04 -15.39 0.73
C ASP A 44 6.01 -15.63 -0.42
N GLY A 45 6.37 -14.55 -1.12
CA GLY A 45 7.20 -14.60 -2.34
C GLY A 45 6.46 -14.93 -3.64
N GLU A 46 5.15 -15.17 -3.62
CA GLU A 46 4.35 -15.38 -4.82
C GLU A 46 3.72 -14.06 -5.33
N ASP A 47 3.75 -13.86 -6.64
CA ASP A 47 3.02 -12.76 -7.26
C ASP A 47 1.51 -13.07 -7.29
N VAL A 48 0.70 -12.09 -6.90
CA VAL A 48 -0.76 -12.13 -7.10
C VAL A 48 -1.09 -11.43 -8.41
N GLY A 49 -1.38 -12.21 -9.45
CA GLY A 49 -1.78 -11.74 -10.77
C GLY A 49 -3.22 -12.12 -11.11
N GLY A 50 -3.80 -11.47 -12.12
CA GLY A 50 -5.13 -11.80 -12.61
C GLY A 50 -5.67 -10.84 -13.65
N THR A 51 -6.87 -11.17 -14.15
CA THR A 51 -7.63 -10.37 -15.10
C THR A 51 -8.81 -9.71 -14.42
N VAL A 52 -9.03 -8.42 -14.67
CA VAL A 52 -10.26 -7.73 -14.28
C VAL A 52 -11.19 -7.64 -15.48
N GLN A 53 -12.35 -8.28 -15.39
CA GLN A 53 -13.40 -8.19 -16.38
C GLN A 53 -14.37 -7.08 -16.01
N ILE A 54 -14.63 -6.20 -16.97
CA ILE A 54 -15.58 -5.09 -16.83
C ILE A 54 -16.68 -5.31 -17.86
N LYS A 55 -17.90 -5.56 -17.38
CA LYS A 55 -19.08 -5.82 -18.21
C LYS A 55 -20.02 -4.62 -18.12
N LEU A 56 -20.30 -4.00 -19.26
CA LEU A 56 -21.25 -2.89 -19.34
C LEU A 56 -22.68 -3.43 -19.47
N LYS A 57 -23.62 -2.84 -18.74
CA LYS A 57 -25.05 -3.10 -18.91
C LYS A 57 -25.50 -2.63 -20.30
N LYS A 58 -26.51 -3.30 -20.87
CA LYS A 58 -26.99 -3.00 -22.22
C LYS A 58 -27.35 -1.51 -22.37
N ASN A 59 -26.94 -0.88 -23.47
CA ASN A 59 -27.10 0.55 -23.77
C ASN A 59 -26.39 1.51 -22.80
N SER A 60 -25.38 1.06 -22.07
CA SER A 60 -24.50 1.94 -21.30
C SER A 60 -23.19 2.25 -22.02
N LYS A 61 -22.64 3.43 -21.74
CA LYS A 61 -21.31 3.87 -22.12
C LYS A 61 -20.58 4.34 -20.86
N VAL A 62 -19.28 4.11 -20.81
CA VAL A 62 -18.39 4.54 -19.73
C VAL A 62 -17.20 5.25 -20.34
N GLU A 63 -16.92 6.45 -19.84
CA GLU A 63 -15.69 7.17 -20.09
C GLU A 63 -14.83 7.06 -18.83
N HIS A 64 -13.55 6.74 -18.98
CA HIS A 64 -12.62 6.62 -17.85
C HIS A 64 -11.29 7.31 -18.18
N GLN A 65 -10.64 7.90 -17.18
CA GLN A 65 -9.31 8.52 -17.32
C GLN A 65 -8.15 7.53 -17.11
N GLY A 66 -8.48 6.24 -16.96
CA GLY A 66 -7.56 5.16 -16.62
C GLY A 66 -8.04 4.46 -15.36
N ILE A 67 -7.94 3.13 -15.31
CA ILE A 67 -8.31 2.34 -14.14
C ILE A 67 -7.02 1.93 -13.46
N ARG A 68 -6.78 2.46 -12.25
CA ARG A 68 -5.64 2.08 -11.41
C ARG A 68 -6.13 1.17 -10.30
N LEU A 69 -5.65 -0.06 -10.29
CA LEU A 69 -5.92 -1.03 -9.23
C LEU A 69 -4.66 -1.17 -8.38
N GLU A 70 -4.77 -0.82 -7.11
CA GLU A 70 -3.70 -1.00 -6.12
C GLU A 70 -4.19 -1.99 -5.06
N PHE A 71 -3.52 -3.13 -4.96
CA PHE A 71 -3.76 -4.10 -3.89
C PHE A 71 -2.86 -3.73 -2.71
N ILE A 72 -3.46 -3.20 -1.64
CA ILE A 72 -2.76 -3.02 -0.37
C ILE A 72 -3.10 -4.23 0.50
N GLY A 73 -2.32 -5.29 0.35
CA GLY A 73 -2.41 -6.46 1.23
C GLY A 73 -1.69 -6.20 2.53
N GLN A 74 -2.39 -6.23 3.67
CA GLN A 74 -1.75 -6.30 4.98
C GLN A 74 -1.49 -7.78 5.32
N ILE A 75 -0.29 -8.26 5.01
CA ILE A 75 0.10 -9.63 5.35
C ILE A 75 0.60 -9.64 6.80
N GLY A 76 -0.34 -9.87 7.73
CA GLY A 76 -0.11 -10.03 9.15
C GLY A 76 0.39 -8.76 9.84
N LEU A 77 -0.05 -8.50 11.08
CA LEU A 77 0.84 -7.79 12.00
C LEU A 77 2.10 -8.65 12.03
N LEU A 78 3.21 -8.14 11.51
CA LEU A 78 4.52 -8.72 11.75
C LEU A 78 4.72 -8.59 13.27
N PRO A 79 4.46 -9.65 14.06
CA PRO A 79 4.18 -9.47 15.48
C PRO A 79 5.45 -9.19 16.27
N THR A 80 6.61 -9.34 15.63
CA THR A 80 7.94 -9.26 16.22
C THR A 80 8.85 -8.45 15.31
N GLU A 81 9.76 -7.68 15.90
CA GLU A 81 10.81 -6.93 15.20
C GLU A 81 11.60 -7.80 14.22
N GLU A 82 11.99 -9.01 14.63
CA GLU A 82 12.78 -9.95 13.82
C GLU A 82 12.09 -10.29 12.48
N ALA A 83 10.79 -10.55 12.51
CA ALA A 83 10.01 -10.83 11.31
C ALA A 83 9.93 -9.61 10.38
N ILE A 84 9.80 -8.41 10.95
CA ILE A 84 9.82 -7.14 10.21
C ILE A 84 11.15 -6.96 9.51
N LEU A 85 12.25 -7.09 10.25
CA LEU A 85 13.60 -6.92 9.72
C LEU A 85 13.92 -7.92 8.63
N LYS A 86 13.62 -9.21 8.87
CA LYS A 86 13.84 -10.28 7.89
C LYS A 86 13.08 -10.02 6.59
N ARG A 87 11.83 -9.57 6.68
CA ARG A 87 10.99 -9.32 5.51
C ARG A 87 11.41 -8.06 4.76
N LEU A 88 11.61 -6.94 5.45
CA LEU A 88 11.93 -5.70 4.77
C LEU A 88 13.33 -5.73 4.14
N SER A 89 14.27 -6.46 4.75
CA SER A 89 15.61 -6.66 4.17
C SER A 89 15.63 -7.53 2.92
N THR A 90 14.58 -8.31 2.61
CA THR A 90 14.53 -9.10 1.36
C THR A 90 14.32 -8.23 0.12
N TYR A 91 13.80 -7.01 0.28
CA TYR A 91 13.51 -6.13 -0.85
C TYR A 91 14.75 -5.31 -1.23
N PRO A 92 15.31 -5.47 -2.45
CA PRO A 92 16.54 -4.78 -2.86
C PRO A 92 16.41 -3.25 -2.94
N SER A 93 15.19 -2.73 -3.04
CA SER A 93 14.91 -1.29 -3.04
C SER A 93 14.98 -0.67 -1.65
N VAL A 94 14.89 -1.46 -0.57
CA VAL A 94 14.96 -0.97 0.81
C VAL A 94 16.42 -0.65 1.16
N GLU A 95 16.68 0.62 1.47
CA GLU A 95 17.99 1.10 1.91
C GLU A 95 18.10 1.23 3.42
N GLY A 96 16.98 1.48 4.09
CA GLY A 96 16.95 1.80 5.51
C GLY A 96 15.68 1.29 6.16
N ILE A 97 15.83 0.74 7.36
CA ILE A 97 14.71 0.34 8.21
C ILE A 97 14.95 0.98 9.58
N ILE A 98 13.92 1.61 10.12
CA ILE A 98 13.88 2.14 11.48
C ILE A 98 12.65 1.53 12.16
N LEU A 99 12.84 0.93 13.33
CA LEU A 99 11.78 0.43 14.18
C LEU A 99 11.75 1.26 15.45
N THR A 100 10.55 1.69 15.84
CA THR A 100 10.34 2.36 17.12
C THR A 100 9.18 1.71 17.84
N ASN A 101 9.21 1.82 19.16
CA ASN A 101 8.09 1.40 19.98
C ASN A 101 6.88 2.35 19.82
N GLU A 102 5.83 2.09 20.59
CA GLU A 102 4.59 2.88 20.60
C GLU A 102 4.82 4.36 20.95
N GLU A 103 5.81 4.64 21.80
CA GLU A 103 6.18 5.99 22.23
C GLU A 103 7.06 6.72 21.19
N GLY A 104 7.53 6.01 20.16
CA GLY A 104 8.45 6.56 19.15
C GLY A 104 9.92 6.53 19.56
N GLN A 105 10.28 5.82 20.63
CA GLN A 105 11.66 5.56 21.01
C GLN A 105 12.27 4.50 20.08
N LEU A 106 13.53 4.72 19.71
CA LEU A 106 14.24 3.88 18.75
C LEU A 106 14.59 2.51 19.35
N ASP A 107 14.07 1.44 18.73
CA ASP A 107 14.42 0.05 19.07
C ASP A 107 15.51 -0.48 18.11
N TYR A 108 15.40 -0.14 16.82
CA TYR A 108 16.37 -0.56 15.80
C TYR A 108 16.51 0.47 14.67
N THR A 109 17.71 0.59 14.12
CA THR A 109 17.94 1.26 12.84
C THR A 109 19.04 0.55 12.03
N SER A 110 18.86 0.45 10.72
CA SER A 110 19.91 0.05 9.77
C SER A 110 20.65 1.23 9.15
N LEU A 111 20.32 2.46 9.56
CA LEU A 111 20.90 3.70 9.06
C LEU A 111 21.91 4.27 10.07
N ASP A 112 22.65 5.28 9.64
CA ASP A 112 23.48 6.05 10.57
C ASP A 112 22.63 6.66 11.69
N ASN A 113 23.11 6.55 12.93
CA ASN A 113 22.37 6.99 14.11
C ASN A 113 22.09 8.51 14.08
N ASN A 114 23.04 9.33 13.62
CA ASN A 114 22.84 10.79 13.60
C ASN A 114 21.70 11.18 12.64
N VAL A 115 21.69 10.56 11.45
CA VAL A 115 20.62 10.75 10.48
C VAL A 115 19.28 10.23 11.05
N THR A 116 19.30 9.04 11.65
CA THR A 116 18.11 8.40 12.25
C THR A 116 17.46 9.30 13.30
N PHE A 117 18.23 9.80 14.27
CA PHE A 117 17.71 10.68 15.33
C PHE A 117 17.19 12.01 14.80
N MET A 118 17.71 12.49 13.65
CA MET A 118 17.24 13.72 13.02
C MET A 118 15.90 13.55 12.27
N ILE A 119 15.72 12.42 11.56
CA ILE A 119 14.56 12.23 10.68
C ILE A 119 13.36 11.58 11.37
N THR A 120 13.61 10.67 12.32
CA THR A 120 12.56 9.85 12.95
C THR A 120 11.47 10.69 13.62
N PRO A 121 11.80 11.69 14.47
CA PRO A 121 10.77 12.50 15.14
C PRO A 121 9.92 13.29 14.14
N LYS A 122 10.51 13.76 13.03
CA LYS A 122 9.80 14.51 11.99
C LYS A 122 8.79 13.64 11.25
N LEU A 123 9.19 12.42 10.89
CA LEU A 123 8.33 11.47 10.20
C LEU A 123 7.18 10.98 11.09
N LEU A 124 7.46 10.70 12.37
CA LEU A 124 6.44 10.31 13.33
C LEU A 124 5.44 11.46 13.61
N ALA A 125 5.93 12.68 13.80
CA ALA A 125 5.07 13.85 13.97
C ALA A 125 4.16 14.06 12.75
N PHE A 126 4.70 13.92 11.55
CA PHE A 126 3.93 14.04 10.33
C PHE A 126 2.88 12.92 10.17
N ALA A 127 3.19 11.68 10.58
CA ALA A 127 2.21 10.60 10.63
C ALA A 127 1.06 10.90 11.60
N GLU A 128 1.36 11.48 12.77
CA GLU A 128 0.31 11.89 13.72
C GLU A 128 -0.54 13.04 13.21
N MET A 129 0.04 14.01 12.50
CA MET A 129 -0.72 15.05 11.81
C MET A 129 -1.67 14.45 10.76
N ALA A 130 -1.19 13.51 9.94
CA ALA A 130 -2.00 12.82 8.95
C ALA A 130 -3.13 12.02 9.61
N ARG A 131 -2.85 11.35 10.74
CA ARG A 131 -3.88 10.64 11.52
C ARG A 131 -4.95 11.58 12.06
N SER A 132 -4.55 12.74 12.60
CA SER A 132 -5.51 13.75 13.09
C SER A 132 -6.42 14.23 11.96
N ALA A 133 -5.85 14.55 10.80
CA ALA A 133 -6.63 15.00 9.63
C ALA A 133 -7.62 13.94 9.15
N ILE A 134 -7.24 12.65 9.16
CA ILE A 134 -8.15 11.54 8.82
C ILE A 134 -9.28 11.45 9.85
N ARG A 135 -8.98 11.57 11.15
CA ARG A 135 -10.00 11.50 12.22
C ARG A 135 -10.98 12.66 12.21
N ASP A 136 -10.52 13.85 11.83
CA ASP A 136 -11.39 15.02 11.67
C ASP A 136 -12.41 14.80 10.55
N LEU A 137 -12.05 14.04 9.51
CA LEU A 137 -12.94 13.66 8.41
C LEU A 137 -13.83 12.45 8.75
N CYS A 138 -13.27 11.45 9.43
CA CYS A 138 -13.95 10.21 9.80
C CYS A 138 -13.44 9.72 11.17
N PRO A 139 -14.17 9.97 12.28
CA PRO A 139 -13.70 9.65 13.63
C PRO A 139 -13.43 8.16 13.91
N THR A 140 -14.01 7.27 13.10
CA THR A 140 -13.85 5.82 13.23
C THR A 140 -12.68 5.25 12.43
N ASP A 141 -12.05 6.07 11.58
CA ASP A 141 -10.97 5.64 10.71
C ASP A 141 -9.59 5.82 11.39
N ASN A 142 -8.59 5.06 10.93
CA ASN A 142 -7.24 5.11 11.46
C ASN A 142 -6.20 5.05 10.34
N LEU A 143 -5.16 5.88 10.47
CA LEU A 143 -3.99 5.80 9.60
C LEU A 143 -3.29 4.43 9.79
N ILE A 144 -3.24 3.65 8.71
CA ILE A 144 -2.53 2.36 8.64
C ILE A 144 -1.08 2.58 8.21
N SER A 145 -0.89 3.32 7.12
CA SER A 145 0.43 3.65 6.60
C SER A 145 0.39 4.98 5.86
N LEU A 146 1.56 5.60 5.77
CA LEU A 146 1.81 6.84 5.07
C LEU A 146 3.00 6.61 4.15
N ARG A 147 2.83 6.89 2.86
CA ARG A 147 3.89 6.76 1.85
C ARG A 147 4.26 8.13 1.31
N LEU A 148 5.48 8.56 1.57
CA LEU A 148 6.04 9.83 1.13
C LEU A 148 7.03 9.58 0.00
N ARG A 149 6.86 10.25 -1.13
CA ARG A 149 7.77 10.11 -2.26
C ARG A 149 8.44 11.45 -2.55
N THR A 150 9.77 11.43 -2.62
CA THR A 150 10.60 12.56 -3.08
C THR A 150 11.10 12.29 -4.51
N ARG A 151 11.99 13.13 -5.05
CA ARG A 151 12.62 12.86 -6.36
C ARG A 151 13.59 11.67 -6.32
N GLN A 152 14.18 11.37 -5.16
CA GLN A 152 15.27 10.40 -5.04
C GLN A 152 14.92 9.19 -4.17
N LYS A 153 14.07 9.41 -3.16
CA LYS A 153 13.73 8.42 -2.13
C LYS A 153 12.24 8.31 -1.95
N GLU A 154 11.81 7.13 -1.55
CA GLU A 154 10.48 6.88 -1.07
C GLU A 154 10.57 6.43 0.39
N VAL A 155 9.72 6.99 1.24
CA VAL A 155 9.68 6.73 2.67
C VAL A 155 8.30 6.22 3.00
N MET A 156 8.22 4.98 3.46
CA MET A 156 6.99 4.38 3.95
C MET A 156 7.02 4.36 5.47
N VAL A 157 6.03 4.99 6.09
CA VAL A 157 5.83 5.03 7.53
C VAL A 157 4.59 4.20 7.83
N VAL A 158 4.77 3.07 8.51
CA VAL A 158 3.69 2.27 9.08
C VAL A 158 3.63 2.63 10.56
N ALA A 159 2.64 3.43 10.93
CA ALA A 159 2.46 3.91 12.30
C ALA A 159 1.07 3.47 12.77
N PRO A 160 0.90 2.23 13.24
CA PRO A 160 -0.34 1.87 13.90
C PRO A 160 -0.53 2.73 15.15
N LYS A 161 -1.77 2.83 15.63
CA LYS A 161 -2.07 3.56 16.88
C LYS A 161 -1.38 2.91 18.08
N ASP A 162 -1.43 1.58 18.11
CA ASP A 162 -0.86 0.71 19.13
C ASP A 162 0.07 -0.29 18.41
N GLY A 163 1.22 -0.61 18.98
CA GLY A 163 2.26 -1.49 18.43
C GLY A 163 3.49 -0.79 17.83
N ILE A 164 4.39 -1.61 17.30
CA ILE A 164 5.66 -1.21 16.69
C ILE A 164 5.38 -0.30 15.47
N LYS A 165 6.08 0.84 15.42
CA LYS A 165 6.10 1.73 14.26
C LYS A 165 7.30 1.41 13.40
N VAL A 166 7.08 1.37 12.10
CA VAL A 166 8.07 0.97 11.10
C VAL A 166 8.25 2.10 10.10
N ILE A 167 9.50 2.50 9.87
CA ILE A 167 9.86 3.42 8.80
C ILE A 167 10.81 2.70 7.86
N ALA A 168 10.39 2.52 6.61
CA ALA A 168 11.21 1.98 5.54
C ALA A 168 11.60 3.09 4.56
N ILE A 169 12.90 3.24 4.31
CA ILE A 169 13.47 4.15 3.32
C ILE A 169 13.89 3.32 2.11
N GLN A 170 13.42 3.72 0.93
CA GLN A 170 13.58 2.99 -0.31
C GLN A 170 14.14 3.87 -1.41
N LYS A 171 14.94 3.25 -2.30
CA LYS A 171 15.27 3.82 -3.61
C LYS A 171 14.02 3.86 -4.45
N ILE A 172 13.85 4.96 -5.15
CA ILE A 172 12.89 4.99 -6.24
C ILE A 172 13.52 4.27 -7.44
N ASN A 173 13.05 3.05 -7.72
CA ASN A 173 13.26 2.45 -9.03
C ASN A 173 12.33 3.18 -10.01
N LEU A 174 12.82 4.29 -10.58
CA LEU A 174 12.24 4.75 -11.83
C LEU A 174 12.57 3.66 -12.87
N PRO A 175 11.60 3.14 -13.65
CA PRO A 175 11.97 2.52 -14.91
C PRO A 175 12.86 3.53 -15.64
N PRO A 176 13.89 3.12 -16.40
CA PRO A 176 14.69 4.06 -17.18
C PRO A 176 13.74 4.82 -18.11
N GLN A 177 13.27 5.99 -17.65
CA GLN A 177 12.41 6.85 -18.42
C GLN A 177 13.34 7.46 -19.46
N SER A 178 13.01 7.21 -20.73
CA SER A 178 13.51 7.94 -21.89
C SER A 178 13.70 9.40 -21.49
N ILE A 179 14.96 9.81 -21.35
CA ILE A 179 15.35 11.20 -21.18
C ILE A 179 14.82 11.91 -22.44
N GLN A 180 13.61 12.46 -22.36
CA GLN A 180 13.25 13.53 -23.27
C GLN A 180 13.75 14.80 -22.61
N PRO A 181 14.70 15.53 -23.23
CA PRO A 181 15.15 16.78 -22.67
C PRO A 181 13.95 17.71 -22.46
N GLU A 182 13.90 18.37 -21.30
CA GLU A 182 12.95 19.45 -21.05
C GLU A 182 12.97 20.40 -22.27
N LYS A 183 11.82 20.59 -22.90
CA LYS A 183 11.69 21.62 -23.93
C LYS A 183 11.91 22.95 -23.22
N GLU A 184 13.03 23.61 -23.49
CA GLU A 184 13.23 25.02 -23.18
C GLU A 184 12.05 25.80 -23.76
N TYR A 185 11.23 26.35 -22.87
CA TYR A 185 10.20 27.29 -23.25
C TYR A 185 10.90 28.61 -23.56
N ASN A 186 11.14 28.86 -24.84
CA ASN A 186 11.66 30.15 -25.30
C ASN A 186 10.56 31.20 -25.10
N ASP A 187 10.67 31.98 -24.04
CA ASP A 187 9.96 33.25 -23.89
C ASP A 187 10.52 34.24 -24.92
N ASN A 188 9.91 34.29 -26.09
CA ASN A 188 10.00 35.42 -27.00
C ASN A 188 8.60 36.04 -27.13
N PHE A 189 8.44 37.20 -26.50
CA PHE A 189 7.41 38.19 -26.81
C PHE A 189 7.73 38.91 -28.12
#